data_AF-A0A284RNB1-F1
#
_entry.id   AF-A0A284RNB1-F1
#
_cell.length_a   1.000
_cell.length_b   1.000
_cell.length_c   1.000
_cell.angle_alpha   90.00
_cell.angle_beta   90.00
_cell.angle_gamma   90.00
#
_symmetry.space_group_name_H-M   'P 1'
#
loop_
_entity.id
_entity.type
_entity.pdbx_description
1 polymer ?
#
loop_
_entity_poly.entity_id
_entity_poly.type
_entity_poly.pdbx_seq_one_letter_code
_entity_poly.pdbx_strand_id
1 'polypeptide(L)'
;MSQAPQPVPLRLITPPVLPPTAASFIARLEMPDPIPSLKNITNSDNYVATIKNHLYGSEKPTLGEEDLGKAIVNQHRLLTAHTADHAEQMPPWARMMEQRLQATANSNKEELRRSIAGVRSDLTQAKKDLQAKIKEVRTELTQAKEELQAQITEVDEKVQALSSRIINIEILTGRAHNLSCGDGNDRAYVIISSPTGCLPHHETFCHGNQQLPPLHCADDFRNLDDMQLDAYLQRYAIQCNRRQLTRHEEKLSMLRYYVGCKASL
;
A
#
# COMPACT_ATOMS: atom_id res chain seq x y z
N MET A 1 -44.58 -3.07 0.31
CA MET A 1 -44.30 -1.63 0.18
C MET A 1 -42.87 -1.41 0.64
N SER A 2 -41.92 -1.43 -0.30
CA SER A 2 -40.48 -1.28 -0.02
C SER A 2 -40.12 0.21 0.06
N GLN A 3 -39.55 0.63 1.19
CA GLN A 3 -38.93 1.95 1.32
C GLN A 3 -37.63 1.97 0.50
N ALA A 4 -37.54 2.93 -0.42
CA ALA A 4 -36.33 3.25 -1.15
C ALA A 4 -35.27 3.86 -0.21
N PRO A 5 -33.97 3.59 -0.43
CA PRO A 5 -32.91 4.15 0.40
C PRO A 5 -32.75 5.66 0.15
N GLN A 6 -32.70 6.43 1.23
CA GLN A 6 -32.47 7.88 1.21
C GLN A 6 -31.05 8.20 0.66
N PRO A 7 -30.89 9.28 -0.13
CA PRO A 7 -29.59 9.67 -0.65
C PRO A 7 -28.72 10.28 0.45
N VAL A 8 -27.49 9.78 0.57
CA VAL A 8 -26.45 10.33 1.45
C VAL A 8 -26.02 11.69 0.90
N PRO A 9 -25.98 12.77 1.71
CA PRO A 9 -25.55 14.07 1.24
C PRO A 9 -24.07 14.04 0.88
N LEU A 10 -23.76 14.35 -0.38
CA LEU A 10 -22.39 14.57 -0.85
C LEU A 10 -21.79 15.73 -0.05
N ARG A 11 -20.87 15.42 0.86
CA ARG A 11 -20.00 16.44 1.45
C ARG A 11 -19.21 17.09 0.32
N LEU A 12 -19.45 18.37 0.08
CA LEU A 12 -18.55 19.19 -0.74
C LEU A 12 -17.16 19.13 -0.10
N ILE A 13 -16.29 18.32 -0.69
CA ILE A 13 -14.86 18.38 -0.43
C ILE A 13 -14.42 19.70 -1.03
N THR A 14 -14.20 20.70 -0.17
CA THR A 14 -13.53 21.93 -0.56
C THR A 14 -12.18 21.55 -1.18
N PRO A 15 -11.85 22.06 -2.39
CA PRO A 15 -10.57 21.77 -3.00
C PRO A 15 -9.46 22.24 -2.04
N PRO A 16 -8.35 21.48 -1.92
CA PRO A 16 -7.24 21.92 -1.11
C PRO A 16 -6.81 23.29 -1.61
N VAL A 17 -6.84 24.28 -0.72
CA VAL A 17 -6.30 25.60 -0.98
C VAL A 17 -4.82 25.41 -1.27
N LEU A 18 -4.46 25.47 -2.55
CA LEU A 18 -3.07 25.50 -2.97
C LEU A 18 -2.43 26.69 -2.24
N PRO A 19 -1.26 26.51 -1.59
CA PRO A 19 -0.53 27.64 -1.07
C PRO A 19 -0.35 28.66 -2.20
N PRO A 20 -0.56 29.96 -1.94
CA PRO A 20 -0.37 30.98 -2.96
C PRO A 20 0.99 30.77 -3.60
N THR A 21 1.01 30.75 -4.94
CA THR A 21 2.21 30.61 -5.75
C THR A 21 3.30 31.47 -5.12
N ALA A 22 4.46 30.89 -4.78
CA ALA A 22 5.58 31.58 -4.14
C ALA A 22 6.12 32.80 -4.93
N ALA A 23 5.49 33.14 -6.05
CA ALA A 23 5.65 34.37 -6.80
C ALA A 23 5.06 35.62 -6.12
N SER A 24 4.18 35.52 -5.11
CA SER A 24 3.64 36.70 -4.40
C SER A 24 4.46 37.13 -3.17
N PHE A 25 5.41 36.31 -2.71
CA PHE A 25 6.30 36.60 -1.57
C PHE A 25 7.69 37.09 -1.98
N ILE A 26 7.95 37.24 -3.28
CA ILE A 26 9.02 38.14 -3.69
C ILE A 26 8.46 39.54 -3.47
N ALA A 27 8.60 40.05 -2.24
CA ALA A 27 8.60 41.48 -2.03
C ALA A 27 9.47 42.03 -3.16
N ARG A 28 8.87 42.86 -4.05
CA ARG A 28 9.67 43.74 -4.89
C ARG A 28 10.65 44.35 -3.91
N LEU A 29 11.93 44.00 -4.04
CA LEU A 29 12.97 44.80 -3.44
C LEU A 29 12.66 46.19 -3.96
N GLU A 30 12.09 47.03 -3.09
CA GLU A 30 12.00 48.45 -3.36
C GLU A 30 13.41 48.83 -3.75
N MET A 31 13.57 49.16 -5.02
CA MET A 31 14.82 49.68 -5.53
C MET A 31 15.15 50.85 -4.62
N PRO A 32 16.33 50.89 -3.98
CA PRO A 32 16.67 52.03 -3.14
C PRO A 32 16.47 53.31 -3.95
N ASP A 33 15.88 54.33 -3.32
CA ASP A 33 15.54 55.61 -3.93
C ASP A 33 16.63 56.05 -4.93
N PRO A 34 16.26 56.51 -6.15
CA PRO A 34 17.23 56.79 -7.20
C PRO A 34 18.24 57.90 -6.83
N ILE A 35 17.96 58.66 -5.77
CA ILE A 35 18.80 59.73 -5.24
C ILE A 35 19.19 59.37 -3.80
N PRO A 36 20.48 59.09 -3.52
CA PRO A 36 20.95 58.84 -2.16
C PRO A 36 20.70 60.05 -1.26
N SER A 37 20.20 59.85 -0.04
CA SER A 37 20.04 60.95 0.92
C SER A 37 21.39 61.55 1.34
N LEU A 38 21.43 62.82 1.74
CA LEU A 38 22.65 63.45 2.29
C LEU A 38 23.25 62.65 3.46
N LYS A 39 22.38 62.01 4.26
CA LYS A 39 22.79 61.11 5.35
C LYS A 39 23.55 59.88 4.84
N ASN A 40 23.19 59.35 3.66
CA ASN A 40 23.92 58.23 3.04
C ASN A 40 25.31 58.64 2.58
N ILE A 41 25.48 59.86 2.07
CA ILE A 41 26.78 60.40 1.67
C ILE A 41 27.67 60.60 2.90
N THR A 42 27.18 61.31 3.92
CA THR A 42 27.93 61.52 5.17
C THR A 42 28.30 60.20 5.86
N ASN A 43 27.41 59.21 5.84
CA ASN A 43 27.71 57.88 6.39
C ASN A 43 28.82 57.16 5.59
N SER A 44 28.81 57.30 4.27
CA SER A 44 29.87 56.72 3.43
C SER A 44 31.22 57.40 3.64
N ASP A 45 31.25 58.73 3.81
CA ASP A 45 32.47 59.48 4.13
C ASP A 45 33.08 59.02 5.45
N ASN A 46 32.23 58.90 6.48
CA ASN A 46 32.63 58.38 7.79
C ASN A 46 33.12 56.93 7.71
N TYR A 47 32.50 56.10 6.87
CA TYR A 47 32.89 54.70 6.67
C TYR A 47 34.28 54.59 6.01
N VAL A 48 34.56 55.37 4.96
CA VAL A 48 35.89 55.42 4.34
C VAL A 48 36.95 55.93 5.31
N ALA A 49 36.65 56.99 6.07
CA ALA A 49 37.56 57.52 7.09
C ALA A 49 37.87 56.47 8.17
N THR A 50 36.85 55.71 8.60
CA THR A 50 37.00 54.62 9.57
C THR A 50 37.92 53.52 9.04
N ILE A 51 37.71 53.08 7.80
CA ILE A 51 38.57 52.05 7.18
C ILE A 51 40.01 52.55 7.01
N LYS A 52 40.23 53.80 6.59
CA LYS A 52 41.58 54.40 6.50
C LYS A 52 42.27 54.42 7.85
N ASN A 53 41.57 54.82 8.91
CA ASN A 53 42.12 54.86 10.26
C ASN A 53 42.48 53.45 10.76
N HIS A 54 41.69 52.43 10.44
CA HIS A 54 42.03 51.04 10.78
C HIS A 54 43.20 50.47 9.97
N LEU A 55 43.33 50.86 8.71
CA LEU A 55 44.42 50.42 7.82
C LEU A 55 45.77 51.05 8.18
N TYR A 56 45.78 52.36 8.44
CA TYR A 56 47.01 53.13 8.61
C TYR A 56 47.30 53.51 10.07
N GLY A 57 46.37 53.27 10.99
CA GLY A 57 46.49 53.62 12.41
C GLY A 57 46.53 52.43 13.38
N SER A 58 46.47 51.18 12.90
CA SER A 58 46.55 49.96 13.72
C SER A 58 47.91 49.29 13.57
N GLU A 59 48.53 48.85 14.69
CA GLU A 59 49.78 48.06 14.68
C GLU A 59 49.63 46.70 13.96
N LYS A 60 48.38 46.24 13.77
CA LYS A 60 48.04 45.06 12.96
C LYS A 60 46.73 45.30 12.22
N PRO A 61 46.76 45.70 10.94
CA PRO A 61 45.53 45.97 10.19
C PRO A 61 44.78 44.66 9.92
N THR A 62 43.51 44.61 10.35
CA THR A 62 42.57 43.49 10.10
C THR A 62 41.83 43.63 8.77
N LEU A 63 41.83 44.84 8.21
CA LEU A 63 41.23 45.19 6.92
C LEU A 63 42.34 45.37 5.90
N GLY A 64 42.08 45.01 4.64
CA GLY A 64 43.05 45.14 3.55
C GLY A 64 42.81 46.39 2.70
N GLU A 65 43.81 46.75 1.88
CA GLU A 65 43.66 47.81 0.87
C GLU A 65 42.49 47.55 -0.09
N GLU A 66 42.10 46.28 -0.27
CA GLU A 66 40.94 45.86 -1.04
C GLU A 66 39.61 46.37 -0.43
N ASP A 67 39.48 46.36 0.89
CA ASP A 67 38.28 46.80 1.59
C ASP A 67 38.14 48.33 1.53
N LEU A 68 39.26 49.05 1.59
CA LEU A 68 39.30 50.48 1.33
C LEU A 68 38.92 50.80 -0.12
N GLY A 69 39.41 50.02 -1.08
CA GLY A 69 39.04 50.14 -2.49
C GLY A 69 37.52 49.97 -2.69
N LYS A 70 36.91 48.93 -2.09
CA LYS A 70 35.46 48.70 -2.13
C LYS A 70 34.67 49.86 -1.51
N ALA A 71 35.13 50.37 -0.37
CA ALA A 71 34.46 51.47 0.34
C ALA A 71 34.50 52.77 -0.47
N ILE A 72 35.64 53.11 -1.07
CA ILE A 72 35.77 54.31 -1.91
C ILE A 72 34.94 54.20 -3.20
N VAL A 73 34.89 53.01 -3.83
CA VAL A 73 34.02 52.79 -5.00
C VAL A 73 32.54 52.97 -4.63
N ASN A 74 32.11 52.50 -3.46
CA ASN A 74 30.74 52.70 -2.98
C ASN A 74 30.44 54.19 -2.70
N GLN A 75 31.35 54.88 -2.01
CA GLN A 75 31.26 56.32 -1.77
C GLN A 75 31.12 57.10 -3.06
N HIS A 76 31.96 56.80 -4.06
CA HIS A 76 31.90 57.47 -5.35
C HIS A 76 30.57 57.19 -6.07
N ARG A 77 30.08 55.96 -6.05
CA ARG A 77 28.78 55.60 -6.64
C ARG A 77 27.61 56.35 -5.99
N LEU A 78 27.64 56.55 -4.67
CA LEU A 78 26.64 57.34 -3.95
C LEU A 78 26.71 58.84 -4.31
N LEU A 79 27.92 59.39 -4.46
CA LEU A 79 28.12 60.78 -4.88
C LEU A 79 27.63 60.99 -6.33
N THR A 80 27.96 60.09 -7.25
CA THR A 80 27.56 60.17 -8.67
C THR A 80 26.05 60.02 -8.86
N ALA A 81 25.37 59.26 -8.01
CA ALA A 81 23.90 59.18 -8.02
C ALA A 81 23.21 60.44 -7.45
N HIS A 82 23.94 61.27 -6.68
CA HIS A 82 23.42 62.54 -6.13
C HIS A 82 23.71 63.74 -7.05
N THR A 83 24.73 63.67 -7.92
CA THR A 83 25.10 64.77 -8.82
C THR A 83 25.50 64.21 -10.19
N ALA A 84 24.80 64.63 -11.25
CA ALA A 84 25.03 64.14 -12.63
C ALA A 84 26.45 64.43 -13.19
N ASP A 85 27.20 65.37 -12.58
CA ASP A 85 28.51 65.84 -13.07
C ASP A 85 29.74 65.05 -12.56
N HIS A 86 29.59 64.10 -11.61
CA HIS A 86 30.76 63.45 -10.99
C HIS A 86 31.21 62.13 -11.64
N ALA A 87 30.50 61.63 -12.65
CA ALA A 87 30.89 60.43 -13.40
C ALA A 87 32.26 60.58 -14.09
N GLU A 88 32.65 61.81 -14.46
CA GLU A 88 33.94 62.09 -15.11
C GLU A 88 35.15 62.11 -14.15
N GLN A 89 34.94 62.17 -12.83
CA GLN A 89 36.02 62.34 -11.84
C GLN A 89 36.46 61.05 -11.14
N MET A 90 36.00 59.86 -11.53
CA MET A 90 36.52 58.63 -10.93
C MET A 90 38.02 58.48 -11.28
N PRO A 91 38.94 58.40 -10.29
CA PRO A 91 40.35 58.18 -10.56
C PRO A 91 40.56 56.86 -11.31
N PRO A 92 41.60 56.74 -12.17
CA PRO A 92 41.85 55.53 -12.95
C PRO A 92 41.88 54.24 -12.12
N TRP A 93 42.47 54.27 -10.92
CA TRP A 93 42.54 53.11 -10.02
C TRP A 93 41.16 52.67 -9.49
N ALA A 94 40.24 53.60 -9.25
CA ALA A 94 38.88 53.30 -8.80
C ALA A 94 38.04 52.72 -9.94
N ARG A 95 38.21 53.22 -11.18
CA ARG A 95 37.61 52.61 -12.39
C ARG A 95 38.07 51.17 -12.58
N MET A 96 39.37 50.90 -12.44
CA MET A 96 39.91 49.54 -12.54
C MET A 96 39.34 48.62 -11.45
N MET A 97 39.19 49.12 -10.22
CA MET A 97 38.61 48.36 -9.12
C MET A 97 37.14 48.03 -9.38
N GLU A 98 36.33 48.99 -9.84
CA GLU A 98 34.93 48.76 -10.21
C GLU A 98 34.81 47.72 -11.34
N GLN A 99 35.64 47.83 -12.38
CA GLN A 99 35.68 46.85 -13.47
C GLN A 99 36.01 45.44 -12.96
N ARG A 100 36.99 45.31 -12.05
CA ARG A 100 37.34 44.02 -11.44
C ARG A 100 36.18 43.45 -10.63
N LEU A 101 35.55 44.26 -9.78
CA LEU A 101 34.39 43.84 -8.99
C LEU A 101 33.23 43.40 -9.89
N GLN A 102 32.96 44.14 -10.96
CA GLN A 102 31.93 43.79 -11.93
C GLN A 102 32.27 42.50 -12.68
N ALA A 103 33.53 42.30 -13.05
CA ALA A 103 34.01 41.07 -13.70
C ALA A 103 33.86 39.86 -12.77
N THR A 104 34.25 39.97 -11.49
CA THR A 104 34.08 38.91 -10.49
C THR A 104 32.60 38.64 -10.23
N ALA A 105 31.77 39.66 -10.08
CA ALA A 105 30.33 39.50 -9.89
C ALA A 105 29.67 38.79 -11.08
N ASN A 106 30.05 39.15 -12.31
CA ASN A 106 29.57 38.50 -13.53
C ASN A 106 30.05 37.04 -13.62
N SER A 107 31.32 36.77 -13.28
CA SER A 107 31.87 35.41 -13.27
C SER A 107 31.12 34.51 -12.29
N ASN A 108 30.94 34.97 -11.03
CA ASN A 108 30.20 34.26 -10.00
C ASN A 108 28.74 34.02 -10.41
N LYS A 109 28.10 35.01 -11.04
CA LYS A 109 26.74 34.88 -11.56
C LYS A 109 26.64 33.78 -12.62
N GLU A 110 27.59 33.69 -13.54
CA GLU A 110 27.62 32.63 -14.56
C GLU A 110 27.94 31.25 -13.97
N GLU A 111 28.80 31.17 -12.97
CA GLU A 111 29.06 29.92 -12.25
C GLU A 111 27.81 29.43 -11.50
N LEU A 112 27.13 30.31 -10.76
CA LEU A 112 25.87 29.98 -10.09
C LEU A 112 24.78 29.55 -11.09
N ARG A 113 24.67 30.22 -12.23
CA ARG A 113 23.75 29.82 -13.30
C ARG A 113 24.05 28.41 -13.81
N ARG A 114 25.32 28.09 -14.07
CA ARG A 114 25.75 26.75 -14.49
C ARG A 114 25.46 25.71 -13.40
N SER A 115 25.78 25.99 -12.14
CA SER A 115 25.50 25.09 -11.02
C SER A 115 24.00 24.82 -10.85
N ILE A 116 23.15 25.85 -10.94
CA ILE A 116 21.69 25.71 -10.85
C ILE A 116 21.16 24.88 -12.03
N ALA A 117 21.67 25.10 -13.23
CA ALA A 117 21.30 24.31 -14.40
C ALA A 117 21.69 22.82 -14.24
N GLY A 118 22.89 22.55 -13.73
CA GLY A 118 23.37 21.20 -13.41
C GLY A 118 22.45 20.49 -12.41
N VAL A 119 22.20 21.10 -11.25
CA VAL A 119 21.32 20.52 -10.22
C VAL A 119 19.91 20.27 -10.74
N ARG A 120 19.36 21.18 -11.57
CA ARG A 120 18.04 20.98 -12.20
C ARG A 120 18.02 19.80 -13.16
N SER A 121 19.10 19.61 -13.94
CA SER A 121 19.25 18.46 -14.83
C SER A 121 19.29 17.16 -14.04
N ASP A 122 20.15 17.09 -13.01
CA ASP A 122 20.31 15.91 -12.18
C ASP A 122 19.01 15.55 -11.45
N LEU A 123 18.31 16.53 -10.91
CA LEU A 123 17.01 16.32 -10.26
C LEU A 123 15.96 15.80 -11.25
N THR A 124 15.97 16.31 -12.49
CA THR A 124 15.06 15.83 -13.54
C THR A 124 15.36 14.39 -13.93
N GLN A 125 16.64 14.03 -14.02
CA GLN A 125 17.07 12.67 -14.33
C GLN A 125 16.72 11.72 -13.18
N ALA A 126 17.07 12.05 -11.94
CA ALA A 126 16.74 11.26 -10.76
C ALA A 126 15.23 11.03 -10.63
N LYS A 127 14.41 12.04 -10.94
CA LYS A 127 12.95 11.89 -10.98
C LYS A 127 12.50 10.87 -12.02
N LYS A 128 13.06 10.88 -13.23
CA LYS A 128 12.74 9.90 -14.28
C LYS A 128 13.16 8.49 -13.86
N ASP A 129 14.36 8.34 -13.30
CA ASP A 129 14.88 7.05 -12.87
C ASP A 129 14.03 6.46 -11.74
N LEU A 130 13.63 7.28 -10.75
CA LEU A 130 12.70 6.86 -9.71
C LEU A 130 11.33 6.47 -10.27
N GLN A 131 10.81 7.22 -11.24
CA GLN A 131 9.56 6.85 -11.91
C GLN A 131 9.67 5.52 -12.67
N ALA A 132 10.81 5.23 -13.29
CA ALA A 132 11.05 3.95 -13.95
C ALA A 132 11.11 2.80 -12.93
N LYS A 133 11.90 2.95 -11.86
CA LYS A 133 11.99 1.95 -10.78
C LYS A 133 10.65 1.69 -10.11
N ILE A 134 9.84 2.72 -9.87
CA ILE A 134 8.48 2.54 -9.32
C ILE A 134 7.60 1.71 -10.26
N LYS A 135 7.71 1.91 -11.57
CA LYS A 135 6.94 1.11 -12.54
C LYS A 135 7.40 -0.35 -12.53
N GLU A 136 8.71 -0.58 -12.54
CA GLU A 136 9.32 -1.91 -12.49
C GLU A 136 8.92 -2.68 -11.23
N VAL A 137 9.08 -2.09 -10.04
CA VAL A 137 8.66 -2.73 -8.78
C VAL A 137 7.16 -3.03 -8.76
N ARG A 138 6.33 -2.16 -9.34
CA ARG A 138 4.88 -2.42 -9.44
C ARG A 138 4.57 -3.61 -10.35
N THR A 139 5.30 -3.76 -11.46
CA THR A 139 5.13 -4.92 -12.35
C THR A 139 5.57 -6.21 -11.66
N GLU A 140 6.74 -6.22 -11.01
CA GLU A 140 7.23 -7.38 -10.27
C GLU A 140 6.28 -7.78 -9.15
N LEU A 141 5.76 -6.81 -8.39
CA LEU A 141 4.81 -7.06 -7.31
C LEU A 141 3.50 -7.66 -7.82
N THR A 142 3.02 -7.22 -8.99
CA THR A 142 1.80 -7.74 -9.61
C THR A 142 2.01 -9.18 -10.05
N GLN A 143 3.14 -9.47 -10.71
CA GLN A 143 3.49 -10.82 -11.14
C GLN A 143 3.63 -11.78 -9.95
N ALA A 144 4.36 -11.38 -8.91
CA ALA A 144 4.54 -12.20 -7.71
C ALA A 144 3.19 -12.49 -7.01
N LYS A 145 2.26 -11.52 -7.00
CA LYS A 145 0.91 -11.73 -6.48
C LYS A 145 0.12 -12.76 -7.29
N GLU A 146 0.20 -12.71 -8.61
CA GLU A 146 -0.48 -13.67 -9.49
C GLU A 146 0.09 -15.09 -9.34
N GLU A 147 1.42 -15.22 -9.25
CA GLU A 147 2.10 -16.50 -9.01
C GLU A 147 1.70 -17.12 -7.66
N LEU A 148 1.67 -16.32 -6.58
CA LEU A 148 1.22 -16.79 -5.27
C LEU A 148 -0.26 -17.19 -5.29
N GLN A 149 -1.11 -16.44 -5.98
CA GLN A 149 -2.53 -16.78 -6.10
C GLN A 149 -2.73 -18.10 -6.84
N ALA A 150 -1.97 -18.35 -7.91
CA ALA A 150 -2.01 -19.62 -8.64
C ALA A 150 -1.58 -20.80 -7.75
N GLN A 151 -0.49 -20.64 -6.98
CA GLN A 151 -0.02 -21.68 -6.05
C GLN A 151 -1.04 -21.98 -4.94
N ILE A 152 -1.71 -20.96 -4.40
CA ILE A 152 -2.77 -21.14 -3.39
C ILE A 152 -3.93 -21.96 -3.98
N THR A 153 -4.39 -21.63 -5.18
CA THR A 153 -5.46 -22.39 -5.86
C THR A 153 -5.06 -23.84 -6.09
N GLU A 154 -3.83 -24.09 -6.55
CA GLU A 154 -3.33 -25.46 -6.77
C GLU A 154 -3.29 -26.27 -5.47
N VAL A 155 -2.85 -25.66 -4.36
CA VAL A 155 -2.85 -26.31 -3.05
C VAL A 155 -4.27 -26.59 -2.57
N ASP A 156 -5.20 -25.66 -2.72
CA ASP A 156 -6.60 -25.85 -2.34
C ASP A 156 -7.24 -27.03 -3.11
N GLU A 157 -7.04 -27.10 -4.42
CA GLU A 157 -7.50 -28.22 -5.25
C GLU A 157 -6.92 -29.56 -4.77
N LYS A 158 -5.62 -29.61 -4.44
CA LYS A 158 -4.98 -30.80 -3.89
C LYS A 158 -5.53 -31.18 -2.52
N VAL A 159 -5.81 -30.20 -1.64
CA VAL A 159 -6.41 -30.43 -0.32
C VAL A 159 -7.83 -30.97 -0.45
N GLN A 160 -8.65 -30.43 -1.36
CA GLN A 160 -10.00 -30.93 -1.64
C GLN A 160 -9.98 -32.36 -2.20
N ALA A 161 -9.06 -32.64 -3.11
CA ALA A 161 -8.88 -33.98 -3.66
C ALA A 161 -8.44 -34.99 -2.58
N LEU A 162 -7.49 -34.61 -1.71
CA LEU A 162 -7.06 -35.45 -0.59
C LEU A 162 -8.18 -35.66 0.43
N SER A 163 -8.92 -34.61 0.78
CA SER A 163 -10.07 -34.70 1.70
C SER A 163 -11.12 -35.68 1.18
N SER A 164 -11.46 -35.60 -0.11
CA SER A 164 -12.39 -36.53 -0.75
C SER A 164 -11.87 -37.98 -0.73
N ARG A 165 -10.57 -38.19 -0.92
CA ARG A 165 -9.95 -39.52 -0.84
C ARG A 165 -9.96 -40.08 0.58
N ILE A 166 -9.70 -39.24 1.58
CA ILE A 166 -9.75 -39.63 3.01
C ILE A 166 -11.16 -40.07 3.38
N ILE A 167 -12.19 -39.28 3.04
CA ILE A 167 -13.61 -39.64 3.28
C ILE A 167 -13.94 -40.99 2.66
N ASN A 168 -13.51 -41.23 1.41
CA ASN A 168 -13.73 -42.53 0.76
C ASN A 168 -13.04 -43.69 1.49
N ILE A 169 -11.81 -43.48 1.98
CA ILE A 169 -11.08 -44.49 2.77
C ILE A 169 -11.81 -44.77 4.08
N GLU A 170 -12.29 -43.75 4.79
CA GLU A 170 -13.07 -43.90 6.03
C GLU A 170 -14.35 -44.71 5.78
N ILE A 171 -15.10 -44.38 4.72
CA ILE A 171 -16.31 -45.11 4.33
C ILE A 171 -15.99 -46.58 4.03
N LEU A 172 -14.97 -46.85 3.21
CA LEU A 172 -14.59 -48.21 2.84
C LEU A 172 -14.11 -49.01 4.06
N THR A 173 -13.34 -48.38 4.96
CA THR A 173 -12.84 -49.02 6.18
C THR A 173 -14.00 -49.35 7.13
N GLY A 174 -14.95 -48.43 7.32
CA GLY A 174 -16.15 -48.68 8.12
C GLY A 174 -17.02 -49.80 7.53
N ARG A 175 -17.22 -49.82 6.21
CA ARG A 175 -17.93 -50.92 5.54
C ARG A 175 -17.24 -52.26 5.72
N ALA A 176 -15.92 -52.31 5.50
CA ALA A 176 -15.14 -53.53 5.66
C ALA A 176 -15.22 -54.05 7.11
N HIS A 177 -15.16 -53.14 8.08
CA HIS A 177 -15.37 -53.45 9.49
C HIS A 177 -16.76 -54.07 9.72
N ASN A 178 -17.83 -53.41 9.30
CA ASN A 178 -19.20 -53.88 9.51
C ASN A 178 -19.46 -55.22 8.82
N LEU A 179 -18.92 -55.44 7.62
CA LEU A 179 -19.01 -56.71 6.90
C LEU A 179 -18.36 -57.88 7.65
N SER A 180 -17.40 -57.59 8.53
CA SER A 180 -16.73 -58.58 9.38
C SER A 180 -17.44 -58.83 10.72
N CYS A 181 -18.41 -57.99 11.09
CA CYS A 181 -19.10 -58.03 12.39
C CYS A 181 -20.35 -58.94 12.42
N GLY A 182 -20.70 -59.57 11.30
CA GLY A 182 -21.87 -60.47 11.25
C GLY A 182 -23.18 -59.72 11.40
N ASP A 183 -23.90 -59.96 12.51
CA ASP A 183 -25.15 -59.30 12.90
C ASP A 183 -24.93 -58.13 13.87
N GLY A 184 -23.69 -57.89 14.31
CA GLY A 184 -23.34 -56.82 15.24
C GLY A 184 -23.47 -57.18 16.73
N ASN A 185 -23.86 -58.41 17.08
CA ASN A 185 -24.03 -58.82 18.49
C ASN A 185 -22.70 -59.02 19.22
N ASP A 186 -21.71 -59.64 18.57
CA ASP A 186 -20.37 -59.85 19.15
C ASP A 186 -19.48 -58.61 19.04
N ARG A 187 -19.71 -57.78 18.02
CA ARG A 187 -18.98 -56.55 17.77
C ARG A 187 -19.90 -55.55 17.08
N ALA A 188 -20.18 -54.44 17.75
CA ALA A 188 -21.05 -53.40 17.22
C ALA A 188 -20.50 -52.83 15.90
N TYR A 189 -21.41 -52.51 14.98
CA TYR A 189 -21.10 -51.79 13.77
C TYR A 189 -20.54 -50.40 14.07
N VAL A 190 -19.55 -50.02 13.26
CA VAL A 190 -19.03 -48.67 13.20
C VAL A 190 -19.91 -47.85 12.27
N ILE A 191 -20.23 -46.65 12.73
CA ILE A 191 -20.99 -45.67 11.97
C ILE A 191 -20.14 -45.18 10.79
N ILE A 192 -20.73 -45.19 9.60
CA ILE A 192 -20.06 -44.76 8.37
C ILE A 192 -20.33 -43.27 8.14
N SER A 193 -19.29 -42.51 7.80
CA SER A 193 -19.42 -41.11 7.38
C SER A 193 -20.25 -40.99 6.09
N SER A 194 -20.97 -39.89 5.91
CA SER A 194 -21.57 -39.58 4.61
C SER A 194 -20.49 -39.31 3.56
N PRO A 195 -20.82 -39.32 2.24
CA PRO A 195 -19.88 -38.90 1.19
C PRO A 195 -19.37 -37.46 1.33
N THR A 196 -20.01 -36.64 2.17
CA THR A 196 -19.59 -35.29 2.51
C THR A 196 -18.67 -35.24 3.75
N GLY A 197 -18.28 -36.39 4.29
CA GLY A 197 -17.42 -36.49 5.48
C GLY A 197 -18.12 -36.21 6.80
N CYS A 198 -19.45 -36.05 6.82
CA CYS A 198 -20.18 -35.79 8.05
C CYS A 198 -20.49 -37.10 8.76
N LEU A 199 -20.09 -37.22 10.03
CA LEU A 199 -20.45 -38.37 10.86
C LEU A 199 -21.91 -38.30 11.29
N PRO A 200 -22.61 -39.44 11.24
CA PRO A 200 -23.95 -39.56 11.77
C PRO A 200 -24.20 -39.36 13.26
N HIS A 201 -23.19 -39.08 14.10
CA HIS A 201 -23.38 -39.24 15.55
C HIS A 201 -23.05 -38.04 16.44
N HIS A 202 -22.69 -36.90 15.86
CA HIS A 202 -22.41 -35.69 16.65
C HIS A 202 -23.54 -34.67 16.46
N GLU A 203 -24.48 -34.59 17.42
CA GLU A 203 -25.49 -33.52 17.59
C GLU A 203 -26.36 -33.13 16.35
N THR A 204 -26.16 -33.78 15.20
CA THR A 204 -26.63 -33.37 13.87
C THR A 204 -27.47 -34.44 13.19
N PHE A 205 -27.70 -35.58 13.84
CA PHE A 205 -28.56 -36.64 13.33
C PHE A 205 -30.02 -36.41 13.66
N CYS A 206 -30.52 -35.24 13.24
CA CYS A 206 -31.92 -34.88 13.37
C CYS A 206 -32.52 -34.72 11.98
N HIS A 207 -33.60 -35.45 11.68
CA HIS A 207 -34.47 -35.12 10.55
C HIS A 207 -35.68 -34.37 11.10
N GLY A 208 -35.67 -33.03 11.01
CA GLY A 208 -36.61 -32.20 11.77
C GLY A 208 -36.26 -32.18 13.25
N ASN A 209 -37.24 -32.42 14.14
CA ASN A 209 -37.06 -32.45 15.61
C ASN A 209 -36.71 -33.84 16.17
N GLN A 210 -36.52 -34.84 15.31
CA GLN A 210 -36.39 -36.24 15.74
C GLN A 210 -34.99 -36.75 15.48
N GLN A 211 -34.33 -37.18 16.55
CA GLN A 211 -33.00 -37.77 16.50
C GLN A 211 -33.10 -39.20 15.93
N LEU A 212 -32.28 -39.51 14.93
CA LEU A 212 -32.24 -40.83 14.32
C LEU A 212 -31.48 -41.82 15.23
N PRO A 213 -31.95 -43.08 15.36
CA PRO A 213 -31.36 -44.06 16.27
C PRO A 213 -30.02 -44.60 15.74
N PRO A 214 -28.99 -44.82 16.58
CA PRO A 214 -27.74 -45.45 16.15
C PRO A 214 -27.97 -46.79 15.45
N LEU A 215 -27.10 -47.11 14.48
CA LEU A 215 -27.11 -48.38 13.76
C LEU A 215 -25.92 -49.24 14.19
N HIS A 216 -25.98 -49.80 15.40
CA HIS A 216 -24.91 -50.60 16.01
C HIS A 216 -25.04 -52.10 15.75
N CYS A 217 -26.24 -52.60 15.47
CA CYS A 217 -26.44 -54.01 15.12
C CYS A 217 -27.50 -54.18 14.03
N ALA A 218 -27.66 -55.40 13.52
CA ALA A 218 -28.64 -55.73 12.49
C ALA A 218 -30.09 -55.46 12.93
N ASP A 219 -30.38 -55.58 14.23
CA ASP A 219 -31.71 -55.33 14.79
C ASP A 219 -32.07 -53.84 14.78
N ASP A 220 -31.09 -52.94 14.95
CA ASP A 220 -31.33 -51.50 14.83
C ASP A 220 -31.90 -51.14 13.45
N PHE A 221 -31.42 -51.78 12.38
CA PHE A 221 -31.96 -51.60 11.03
C PHE A 221 -33.40 -52.11 10.92
N ARG A 222 -33.71 -53.27 11.52
CA ARG A 222 -35.06 -53.87 11.46
C ARG A 222 -36.11 -53.00 12.15
N ASN A 223 -35.69 -52.23 13.14
CA ASN A 223 -36.55 -51.36 13.94
C ASN A 223 -36.74 -49.96 13.34
N LEU A 224 -36.10 -49.64 12.20
CA LEU A 224 -36.29 -48.35 11.53
C LEU A 224 -37.68 -48.26 10.90
N ASP A 225 -38.38 -47.16 11.15
CA ASP A 225 -39.58 -46.82 10.39
C ASP A 225 -39.25 -46.24 9.00
N ASP A 226 -40.26 -46.14 8.13
CA ASP A 226 -40.06 -45.63 6.76
C ASP A 226 -39.51 -44.20 6.70
N MET A 227 -39.85 -43.35 7.69
CA MET A 227 -39.41 -41.95 7.73
C MET A 227 -37.94 -41.86 8.15
N GLN A 228 -37.54 -42.62 9.16
CA GLN A 228 -36.14 -42.75 9.59
C GLN A 228 -35.30 -43.32 8.46
N LEU A 229 -35.81 -44.32 7.76
CA LEU A 229 -35.13 -44.95 6.64
C LEU A 229 -34.93 -44.00 5.47
N ASP A 230 -35.95 -43.21 5.11
CA ASP A 230 -35.83 -42.14 4.11
C ASP A 230 -34.81 -41.08 4.52
N ALA A 231 -34.77 -40.71 5.81
CA ALA A 231 -33.80 -39.78 6.34
C ALA A 231 -32.35 -40.30 6.22
N TYR A 232 -32.12 -41.58 6.55
CA TYR A 232 -30.82 -42.22 6.36
C TYR A 232 -30.40 -42.25 4.88
N LEU A 233 -31.29 -42.67 3.99
CA LEU A 233 -31.02 -42.76 2.55
C LEU A 233 -30.69 -41.38 1.96
N GLN A 234 -31.46 -40.35 2.32
CA GLN A 234 -31.19 -38.98 1.89
C GLN A 234 -29.84 -38.49 2.41
N ARG A 235 -29.50 -38.76 3.67
CA ARG A 235 -28.27 -38.25 4.30
C ARG A 235 -27.01 -38.90 3.74
N TYR A 236 -27.06 -40.19 3.44
CA TYR A 236 -25.99 -40.89 2.73
C TYR A 236 -25.96 -40.58 1.23
N ALA A 237 -26.89 -39.75 0.73
CA ALA A 237 -27.08 -39.46 -0.68
C ALA A 237 -27.24 -40.73 -1.53
N ILE A 238 -27.88 -41.75 -0.96
CA ILE A 238 -28.15 -43.01 -1.64
C ILE A 238 -29.29 -42.75 -2.63
N GLN A 239 -28.95 -42.74 -3.92
CA GLN A 239 -29.89 -42.43 -4.99
C GLN A 239 -31.01 -43.47 -5.05
N CYS A 240 -32.18 -43.08 -4.59
CA CYS A 240 -33.40 -43.87 -4.70
C CYS A 240 -34.17 -43.38 -5.93
N ASN A 241 -34.39 -44.25 -6.91
CA ASN A 241 -35.31 -43.93 -8.01
C ASN A 241 -36.72 -43.75 -7.42
N ARG A 242 -37.17 -42.49 -7.27
CA ARG A 242 -38.47 -42.12 -6.66
C ARG A 242 -39.70 -42.82 -7.25
N ARG A 243 -39.57 -43.43 -8.44
CA ARG A 243 -40.64 -44.16 -9.11
C ARG A 243 -40.70 -45.66 -8.76
N GLN A 244 -39.73 -46.20 -8.02
CA GLN A 244 -39.59 -47.64 -7.81
C GLN A 244 -39.51 -48.07 -6.34
N LEU A 245 -39.00 -47.23 -5.41
CA LEU A 245 -38.87 -47.62 -3.99
C LEU A 245 -40.09 -47.20 -3.17
N THR A 246 -41.14 -48.02 -3.20
CA THR A 246 -42.29 -47.87 -2.28
C THR A 246 -42.23 -48.86 -1.12
N ARG A 247 -41.36 -49.87 -1.17
CA ARG A 247 -41.31 -50.93 -0.16
C ARG A 247 -40.19 -50.67 0.85
N HIS A 248 -40.56 -50.70 2.13
CA HIS A 248 -39.65 -50.60 3.28
C HIS A 248 -38.42 -51.52 3.14
N GLU A 249 -38.63 -52.79 2.73
CA GLU A 249 -37.54 -53.76 2.59
C GLU A 249 -36.51 -53.39 1.50
N GLU A 250 -36.94 -52.73 0.41
CA GLU A 250 -36.01 -52.29 -0.65
C GLU A 250 -35.12 -51.15 -0.15
N LYS A 251 -35.72 -50.18 0.55
CA LYS A 251 -35.01 -49.09 1.20
C LYS A 251 -34.03 -49.61 2.26
N LEU A 252 -34.46 -50.61 3.02
CA LEU A 252 -33.69 -51.27 4.07
C LEU A 252 -32.49 -52.02 3.48
N SER A 253 -32.71 -52.76 2.39
CA SER A 253 -31.66 -53.45 1.64
C SER A 253 -30.60 -52.48 1.11
N MET A 254 -31.02 -51.34 0.54
CA MET A 254 -30.09 -50.30 0.09
C MET A 254 -29.24 -49.73 1.23
N LEU A 255 -29.87 -49.43 2.38
CA LEU A 255 -29.16 -48.92 3.55
C LEU A 255 -28.18 -49.96 4.12
N ARG A 256 -28.60 -51.23 4.24
CA ARG A 256 -27.74 -52.33 4.71
C ARG A 256 -26.55 -52.53 3.78
N TYR A 257 -26.77 -52.51 2.47
CA TYR A 257 -25.71 -52.61 1.48
C TYR A 257 -24.70 -51.46 1.62
N TYR A 258 -25.19 -50.23 1.78
CA TYR A 258 -24.33 -49.06 2.00
C TYR A 258 -23.53 -49.16 3.30
N VAL A 259 -24.14 -49.63 4.39
CA VAL A 259 -23.47 -49.71 5.71
C VAL A 259 -22.54 -50.94 5.81
N GLY A 260 -22.64 -51.90 4.88
CA GLY A 260 -21.86 -53.13 4.93
C GLY A 260 -22.43 -54.16 5.93
N CYS A 261 -23.74 -54.14 6.16
CA CYS A 261 -24.41 -55.13 7.01
C CYS A 261 -24.69 -56.40 6.18
N LYS A 262 -24.07 -57.53 6.55
CA LYS A 262 -24.28 -58.83 5.88
C LYS A 262 -25.52 -59.58 6.33
N ALA A 263 -26.20 -59.12 7.39
CA ALA A 263 -27.31 -59.84 7.99
C ALA A 263 -28.45 -60.04 6.98
N SER A 264 -28.44 -61.20 6.33
CA SER A 264 -29.58 -61.82 5.70
C SER A 264 -30.54 -62.22 6.80
N LEU A 265 -31.79 -61.76 6.69
CA LEU A 265 -32.93 -62.56 7.17
C LEU A 265 -32.91 -63.91 6.43
#